data_AF-A0A9Q1H742-F1
#
_entry.id   AF-A0A9Q1H742-F1
#
_cell.length_a   1.000
_cell.length_b   1.000
_cell.length_c   1.000
_cell.angle_alpha   90.00
_cell.angle_beta   90.00
_cell.angle_gamma   90.00
#
_symmetry.space_group_name_H-M   'P 1'
#
loop_
_entity.id
_entity.type
_entity.pdbx_description
1 polymer ?
#
loop_
_entity_poly.entity_id
_entity_poly.type
_entity_poly.pdbx_seq_one_letter_code
_entity_poly.pdbx_strand_id
1 'polypeptide(L)'
;MSPSTSGTSRQPSPSGIPRAKKKTVLDSFVIRTSSTQKAEIDEQVARMVFATNSPFRLVEHPEFVKMAEFMRPGYKPPSRQDVADKYLPQVYEQEVSKCVDILRGSTVCLGLDGWSNVHNEPNICATVTTESGQVYLVDTIDTSGEPHTTDYLVKVATASIDKAQSDFGCQIGSIVTDNAANVAAMRRKMEDDDERDLVTYGCSAHLLNLLAHDLEVPNVKDQILHVIKYFRNNHFACAKHRQEGGNNLIMPQDVRWNTMADCLDAYIKNWSRRDRQRSFMTDFVQ
;
A
#
# COMPACT_ATOMS: atom_id res chain seq x y z
N MET A 1 -93.85 30.70 17.09
CA MET A 1 -93.76 30.70 15.61
C MET A 1 -92.43 31.30 15.21
N SER A 2 -91.47 30.44 14.85
CA SER A 2 -90.19 30.69 14.16
C SER A 2 -89.67 29.33 13.66
N PRO A 3 -88.89 29.28 12.57
CA PRO A 3 -88.90 28.16 11.63
C PRO A 3 -87.73 27.17 11.78
N SER A 4 -87.89 26.04 11.10
CA SER A 4 -86.91 25.00 10.78
C SER A 4 -85.63 25.54 10.14
N THR A 5 -84.50 24.88 10.43
CA THR A 5 -83.39 24.77 9.46
C THR A 5 -82.82 23.36 9.47
N SER A 6 -82.84 22.80 8.27
CA SER A 6 -82.35 21.50 7.83
C SER A 6 -80.83 21.40 7.92
N GLY A 7 -80.35 20.24 8.34
CA GLY A 7 -78.93 19.89 8.29
C GLY A 7 -78.39 19.86 6.86
N THR A 8 -77.19 20.41 6.68
CA THR A 8 -76.35 20.16 5.49
C THR A 8 -74.95 19.84 6.00
N SER A 9 -74.66 18.53 6.09
CA SER A 9 -73.30 18.04 6.30
C SER A 9 -72.50 18.23 5.00
N ARG A 10 -71.49 19.08 5.03
CA ARG A 10 -70.52 19.26 3.93
C ARG A 10 -69.61 18.04 3.86
N GLN A 11 -69.59 17.38 2.71
CA GLN A 11 -68.54 16.44 2.32
C GLN A 11 -67.18 17.18 2.22
N PRO A 12 -66.06 16.56 2.65
CA PRO A 12 -64.73 17.13 2.47
C PRO A 12 -64.26 16.93 1.01
N SER A 13 -63.70 17.98 0.42
CA SER A 13 -63.07 17.97 -0.90
C SER A 13 -61.81 17.09 -0.93
N PRO A 14 -61.56 16.32 -2.00
CA PRO A 14 -60.36 15.50 -2.10
C PRO A 14 -59.12 16.38 -2.31
N SER A 15 -58.12 16.14 -1.48
CA SER A 15 -56.76 16.65 -1.57
C SER A 15 -56.16 16.35 -2.95
N GLY A 16 -55.71 17.40 -3.64
CA GLY A 16 -55.12 17.31 -4.96
C GLY A 16 -53.84 16.48 -4.98
N ILE A 17 -53.79 15.54 -5.90
CA ILE A 17 -52.59 14.76 -6.28
C ILE A 17 -51.49 15.75 -6.72
N PRO A 18 -50.22 15.58 -6.30
CA PRO A 18 -49.13 16.45 -6.75
C PRO A 18 -48.97 16.33 -8.27
N ARG A 19 -49.21 17.43 -8.99
CA ARG A 19 -49.07 17.49 -10.44
C ARG A 19 -47.60 17.29 -10.82
N ALA A 20 -47.29 16.19 -11.49
CA ALA A 20 -45.96 15.94 -12.04
C ALA A 20 -45.54 17.10 -12.96
N LYS A 21 -44.39 17.71 -12.65
CA LYS A 21 -43.84 18.83 -13.44
C LYS A 21 -43.52 18.36 -14.86
N LYS A 22 -44.11 19.01 -15.86
CA LYS A 22 -43.82 18.74 -17.28
C LYS A 22 -42.37 19.14 -17.58
N LYS A 23 -41.56 18.19 -18.05
CA LYS A 23 -40.19 18.45 -18.53
C LYS A 23 -40.26 19.34 -19.77
N THR A 24 -39.45 20.39 -19.80
CA THR A 24 -39.37 21.32 -20.95
C THR A 24 -38.31 20.86 -21.95
N VAL A 25 -38.38 21.31 -23.20
CA VAL A 25 -37.39 20.99 -24.25
C VAL A 25 -35.98 21.43 -23.86
N LEU A 26 -35.83 22.43 -22.98
CA LEU A 26 -34.53 22.83 -22.43
C LEU A 26 -33.95 21.81 -21.43
N ASP A 27 -34.77 21.04 -20.73
CA ASP A 27 -34.29 20.01 -19.79
C ASP A 27 -33.53 18.88 -20.48
N SER A 28 -33.73 18.66 -21.80
CA SER A 28 -32.96 17.68 -22.57
C SER A 28 -31.57 18.17 -22.99
N PHE A 29 -31.32 19.48 -22.93
CA PHE A 29 -30.03 20.08 -23.29
C PHE A 29 -29.17 20.42 -22.05
N VAL A 30 -29.73 20.36 -20.85
CA VAL A 30 -28.99 20.55 -19.59
C VAL A 30 -28.53 19.19 -19.08
N ILE A 31 -27.23 18.90 -19.18
CA ILE A 31 -26.64 17.75 -18.49
C ILE A 31 -26.70 18.03 -16.99
N ARG A 32 -27.63 17.38 -16.28
CA ARG A 32 -27.70 17.41 -14.81
C ARG A 32 -27.08 16.14 -14.27
N THR A 33 -26.15 16.29 -13.33
CA THR A 33 -25.64 15.16 -12.55
C THR A 33 -26.74 14.69 -11.61
N SER A 34 -27.29 13.51 -11.86
CA SER A 34 -28.24 12.89 -10.94
C SER A 34 -27.55 12.51 -9.63
N SER A 35 -28.32 12.28 -8.57
CA SER A 35 -27.77 11.81 -7.29
C SER A 35 -27.00 10.49 -7.44
N THR A 36 -27.52 9.56 -8.26
CA THR A 36 -26.86 8.29 -8.56
C THR A 36 -25.54 8.50 -9.29
N GLN A 37 -25.53 9.32 -10.35
CA GLN A 37 -24.30 9.62 -11.09
C GLN A 37 -23.29 10.36 -10.20
N LYS A 38 -23.74 11.23 -9.30
CA LYS A 38 -22.84 11.89 -8.33
C LYS A 38 -22.18 10.85 -7.43
N ALA A 39 -22.95 9.91 -6.89
CA ALA A 39 -22.43 8.88 -6.00
C ALA A 39 -21.38 8.00 -6.70
N GLU A 40 -21.61 7.61 -7.96
CA GLU A 40 -20.65 6.86 -8.78
C GLU A 40 -19.35 7.64 -9.01
N ILE A 41 -19.44 8.93 -9.35
CA ILE A 41 -18.27 9.77 -9.57
C ILE A 41 -17.51 9.99 -8.25
N ASP A 42 -18.21 10.27 -7.15
CA ASP A 42 -17.60 10.49 -5.85
C ASP A 42 -16.85 9.24 -5.36
N GLU A 43 -17.43 8.05 -5.54
CA GLU A 43 -16.76 6.79 -5.21
C GLU A 43 -15.50 6.61 -6.07
N GLN A 44 -15.58 6.90 -7.38
CA GLN A 44 -14.42 6.82 -8.27
C GLN A 44 -13.31 7.82 -7.91
N VAL A 45 -13.67 9.02 -7.46
CA VAL A 45 -12.73 10.00 -6.92
C VAL A 45 -12.07 9.47 -5.65
N ALA A 46 -12.83 8.90 -4.71
CA ALA A 46 -12.29 8.30 -3.50
C ALA A 46 -11.32 7.14 -3.83
N ARG A 47 -11.70 6.25 -4.77
CA ARG A 47 -10.84 5.16 -5.27
C ARG A 47 -9.52 5.67 -5.84
N MET A 48 -9.54 6.77 -6.61
CA MET A 48 -8.30 7.41 -7.10
C MET A 48 -7.42 7.87 -5.94
N VAL A 49 -8.01 8.51 -4.91
CA VAL A 49 -7.28 8.96 -3.72
C VAL A 49 -6.61 7.78 -3.02
N PHE A 50 -7.34 6.69 -2.79
CA PHE A 50 -6.79 5.49 -2.11
C PHE A 50 -5.72 4.79 -2.95
N ALA A 51 -5.97 4.56 -4.24
CA ALA A 51 -5.05 3.86 -5.13
C ALA A 51 -3.71 4.62 -5.32
N THR A 52 -3.72 5.94 -5.18
CA THR A 52 -2.52 6.78 -5.32
C THR A 52 -1.89 7.16 -3.97
N ASN A 53 -2.45 6.69 -2.86
CA ASN A 53 -2.11 7.14 -1.50
C ASN A 53 -2.05 8.69 -1.40
N SER A 54 -2.98 9.36 -2.08
CA SER A 54 -3.04 10.82 -2.09
C SER A 54 -3.64 11.34 -0.79
N PRO A 55 -3.21 12.52 -0.30
CA PRO A 55 -3.86 13.17 0.84
C PRO A 55 -5.35 13.42 0.56
N PHE A 56 -6.23 13.16 1.53
CA PHE A 56 -7.69 13.37 1.36
C PHE A 56 -8.04 14.82 1.00
N ARG A 57 -7.22 15.79 1.42
CA ARG A 57 -7.34 17.21 1.04
C ARG A 57 -7.22 17.47 -0.47
N LEU A 58 -6.76 16.51 -1.27
CA LEU A 58 -6.62 16.64 -2.72
C LEU A 58 -7.96 16.97 -3.38
N VAL A 59 -9.05 16.35 -2.94
CA VAL A 59 -10.39 16.54 -3.54
C VAL A 59 -10.96 17.94 -3.31
N GLU A 60 -10.41 18.67 -2.34
CA GLU A 60 -10.78 20.05 -2.01
C GLU A 60 -9.77 21.07 -2.59
N HIS A 61 -8.70 20.62 -3.25
CA HIS A 61 -7.72 21.51 -3.83
C HIS A 61 -8.36 22.37 -4.94
N PRO A 62 -8.11 23.70 -5.01
CA PRO A 62 -8.78 24.58 -5.97
C PRO A 62 -8.66 24.12 -7.43
N GLU A 63 -7.47 23.66 -7.84
CA GLU A 63 -7.26 23.15 -9.21
C GLU A 63 -7.95 21.80 -9.46
N PHE A 64 -8.14 20.97 -8.42
CA PHE A 64 -8.91 19.73 -8.55
C PHE A 64 -10.40 20.04 -8.74
N VAL A 65 -10.95 20.95 -7.92
CA VAL A 65 -12.34 21.39 -8.03
C VAL A 65 -12.61 22.04 -9.39
N LYS A 66 -11.69 22.88 -9.86
CA LYS A 66 -11.77 23.51 -11.19
C LYS A 66 -11.72 22.49 -12.32
N MET A 67 -10.82 21.50 -12.22
CA MET A 67 -10.75 20.39 -13.17
C MET A 67 -12.06 19.59 -13.19
N ALA A 68 -12.63 19.28 -12.03
CA ALA A 68 -13.91 18.57 -11.91
C ALA A 68 -15.06 19.37 -12.56
N GLU A 69 -15.11 20.69 -12.35
CA GLU A 69 -16.09 21.57 -12.97
C GLU A 69 -15.94 21.65 -14.50
N PHE A 70 -14.70 21.69 -15.01
CA PHE A 70 -14.43 21.65 -16.46
C PHE A 70 -14.85 20.33 -17.11
N MET A 71 -14.61 19.21 -16.44
CA MET A 71 -15.02 17.90 -16.94
C MET A 71 -16.53 17.70 -16.83
N ARG A 72 -17.16 18.23 -15.77
CA ARG A 72 -18.59 18.08 -15.53
C ARG A 72 -19.17 19.33 -14.86
N PRO A 73 -19.68 20.28 -15.65
CA PRO A 73 -20.24 21.52 -15.12
C PRO A 73 -21.36 21.28 -14.09
N GLY A 74 -21.29 21.98 -12.97
CA GLY A 74 -22.22 21.86 -11.84
C GLY A 74 -22.00 20.65 -10.93
N TYR A 75 -20.97 19.84 -11.16
CA TYR A 75 -20.56 18.78 -10.24
C TYR A 75 -19.68 19.34 -9.12
N LYS A 76 -20.04 19.03 -7.88
CA LYS A 76 -19.18 19.30 -6.72
C LYS A 76 -18.56 17.99 -6.22
N PRO A 77 -17.22 17.89 -6.20
CA PRO A 77 -16.49 16.76 -5.61
C PRO A 77 -16.93 16.45 -4.16
N PRO A 78 -16.68 15.22 -3.67
CA PRO A 78 -16.84 14.92 -2.26
C PRO A 78 -15.89 15.78 -1.42
N SER A 79 -16.25 16.03 -0.16
CA SER A 79 -15.33 16.64 0.80
C SER A 79 -14.29 15.62 1.27
N ARG A 80 -13.22 16.08 1.90
CA ARG A 80 -12.24 15.18 2.53
C ARG A 80 -12.87 14.31 3.62
N GLN A 81 -13.91 14.80 4.29
CA GLN A 81 -14.66 14.05 5.30
C GLN A 81 -15.51 12.97 4.65
N ASP A 82 -16.17 13.28 3.53
CA ASP A 82 -16.90 12.24 2.78
C ASP A 82 -15.95 11.12 2.32
N VAL A 83 -14.75 11.47 1.83
CA VAL A 83 -13.74 10.49 1.44
C VAL A 83 -13.32 9.62 2.63
N ALA A 84 -13.05 10.22 3.78
CA ALA A 84 -12.56 9.54 4.98
C ALA A 84 -13.63 8.68 5.69
N ASP A 85 -14.84 9.21 5.84
CA ASP A 85 -15.84 8.65 6.76
C ASP A 85 -16.87 7.79 6.01
N LYS A 86 -17.22 8.17 4.78
CA LYS A 86 -18.24 7.49 3.98
C LYS A 86 -17.62 6.55 2.96
N TYR A 87 -16.74 7.07 2.11
CA TYR A 87 -16.24 6.29 0.97
C TYR A 87 -15.14 5.30 1.36
N LEU A 88 -14.33 5.61 2.39
CA LEU A 88 -13.30 4.68 2.86
C LEU A 88 -13.89 3.34 3.32
N PRO A 89 -14.85 3.26 4.28
CA PRO A 89 -15.43 1.99 4.68
C PRO A 89 -16.18 1.31 3.52
N GLN A 90 -16.93 2.08 2.72
CA GLN A 90 -17.66 1.54 1.56
C GLN A 90 -16.72 0.86 0.55
N VAL A 91 -15.63 1.53 0.16
CA VAL A 91 -14.66 0.97 -0.80
C VAL A 91 -13.89 -0.19 -0.16
N TYR A 92 -13.52 -0.07 1.13
CA TYR A 92 -12.86 -1.15 1.87
C TYR A 92 -13.69 -2.43 1.86
N GLU A 93 -14.97 -2.36 2.24
CA GLU A 93 -15.88 -3.52 2.23
C GLU A 93 -16.02 -4.13 0.83
N GLN A 94 -16.10 -3.29 -0.20
CA GLN A 94 -16.16 -3.76 -1.59
C GLN A 94 -14.87 -4.47 -2.01
N GLU A 95 -13.68 -3.96 -1.65
CA GLU A 95 -12.40 -4.63 -1.98
C GLU A 95 -12.21 -5.91 -1.16
N VAL A 96 -12.58 -5.93 0.12
CA VAL A 96 -12.57 -7.13 0.95
C VAL A 96 -13.50 -8.20 0.37
N SER A 97 -14.71 -7.82 -0.06
CA SER A 97 -15.64 -8.76 -0.71
C SER A 97 -15.04 -9.40 -1.96
N LYS A 98 -14.30 -8.64 -2.79
CA LYS A 98 -13.58 -9.22 -3.94
C LYS A 98 -12.50 -10.19 -3.52
N CYS A 99 -11.75 -9.87 -2.45
CA CYS A 99 -10.74 -10.78 -1.91
C CYS A 99 -11.39 -12.08 -1.42
N VAL A 100 -12.53 -11.99 -0.72
CA VAL A 100 -13.32 -13.15 -0.29
C VAL A 100 -13.73 -14.01 -1.49
N ASP A 101 -14.27 -13.40 -2.54
CA ASP A 101 -14.73 -14.14 -3.73
C ASP A 101 -13.59 -14.91 -4.42
N ILE A 102 -12.35 -14.38 -4.34
CA ILE A 102 -11.16 -15.01 -4.93
C ILE A 102 -10.57 -16.09 -4.01
N LEU A 103 -10.53 -15.83 -2.70
CA LEU A 103 -9.80 -16.64 -1.73
C LEU A 103 -10.65 -17.75 -1.09
N ARG A 104 -11.98 -17.63 -1.13
CA ARG A 104 -12.88 -18.58 -0.47
C ARG A 104 -12.65 -20.02 -0.95
N GLY A 105 -12.39 -20.92 -0.01
CA GLY A 105 -12.15 -22.34 -0.28
C GLY A 105 -10.80 -22.65 -0.92
N SER A 106 -9.95 -21.64 -1.16
CA SER A 106 -8.59 -21.85 -1.65
C SER A 106 -7.63 -22.16 -0.51
N THR A 107 -6.60 -22.96 -0.79
CA THR A 107 -5.45 -23.15 0.10
C THR A 107 -4.38 -22.12 -0.26
N VAL A 108 -3.91 -21.36 0.72
CA VAL A 108 -2.98 -20.24 0.52
C VAL A 108 -1.78 -20.34 1.45
N CYS A 109 -0.72 -19.62 1.11
CA CYS A 109 0.48 -19.45 1.93
C CYS A 109 0.42 -18.13 2.70
N LEU A 110 0.54 -18.18 4.03
CA LEU A 110 0.64 -17.00 4.88
C LEU A 110 2.09 -16.49 4.89
N GLY A 111 2.31 -15.25 4.47
CA GLY A 111 3.57 -14.53 4.62
C GLY A 111 3.53 -13.63 5.85
N LEU A 112 4.53 -13.72 6.72
CA LEU A 112 4.77 -12.73 7.78
C LEU A 112 6.12 -12.05 7.55
N ASP A 113 6.10 -10.72 7.45
CA ASP A 113 7.30 -9.89 7.27
C ASP A 113 7.29 -8.71 8.24
N GLY A 114 8.44 -8.45 8.87
CA GLY A 114 8.59 -7.45 9.92
C GLY A 114 9.45 -6.27 9.45
N TRP A 115 9.01 -5.05 9.73
CA TRP A 115 9.82 -3.84 9.50
C TRP A 115 9.56 -2.79 10.57
N SER A 116 10.48 -1.84 10.69
CA SER A 116 10.27 -0.61 11.46
C SER A 116 9.80 0.49 10.53
N ASN A 117 8.73 1.20 10.91
CA ASN A 117 8.22 2.33 10.14
C ASN A 117 9.18 3.54 10.25
N VAL A 118 8.82 4.68 9.62
CA VAL A 118 9.65 5.89 9.62
C VAL A 118 9.86 6.51 11.01
N HIS A 119 9.03 6.16 11.99
CA HIS A 119 9.15 6.55 13.40
C HIS A 119 9.83 5.48 14.26
N ASN A 120 10.39 4.44 13.62
CA ASN A 120 11.04 3.30 14.27
C ASN A 120 10.09 2.44 15.12
N GLU A 121 8.80 2.42 14.78
CA GLU A 121 7.80 1.57 15.43
C GLU A 121 7.75 0.21 14.71
N PRO A 122 7.86 -0.92 15.45
CA PRO A 122 7.91 -2.25 14.85
C PRO A 122 6.53 -2.71 14.39
N ASN A 123 6.43 -3.13 13.13
CA ASN A 123 5.21 -3.62 12.51
C ASN A 123 5.46 -4.99 11.87
N ILE A 124 4.44 -5.84 11.86
CA ILE A 124 4.40 -7.10 11.13
C ILE A 124 3.27 -7.05 10.10
N CYS A 125 3.56 -7.36 8.84
CA CYS A 125 2.58 -7.49 7.77
C CYS A 125 2.23 -8.97 7.63
N ALA A 126 0.94 -9.26 7.66
CA ALA A 126 0.39 -10.55 7.32
C ALA A 126 -0.19 -10.47 5.90
N THR A 127 0.27 -11.36 5.02
CA THR A 127 -0.24 -11.47 3.65
C THR A 127 -0.59 -12.92 3.34
N VAL A 128 -1.53 -13.15 2.44
CA VAL A 128 -1.76 -14.46 1.86
C VAL A 128 -1.41 -14.46 0.39
N THR A 129 -0.71 -15.51 -0.04
CA THR A 129 -0.33 -15.72 -1.43
C THR A 129 -1.07 -16.93 -1.98
N THR A 130 -1.76 -16.75 -3.10
CA THR A 130 -2.46 -17.82 -3.82
C THR A 130 -1.49 -18.67 -4.64
N GLU A 131 -1.94 -19.84 -5.09
CA GLU A 131 -1.18 -20.69 -6.02
C GLU A 131 -0.84 -19.96 -7.33
N SER A 132 -1.69 -19.04 -7.78
CA SER A 132 -1.45 -18.18 -8.96
C SER A 132 -0.42 -17.06 -8.71
N GLY A 133 0.15 -16.97 -7.51
CA GLY A 133 1.15 -15.95 -7.13
C GLY A 133 0.55 -14.57 -6.86
N GLN A 134 -0.77 -14.46 -6.66
CA GLN A 134 -1.40 -13.21 -6.26
C GLN A 134 -1.30 -13.04 -4.75
N VAL A 135 -0.97 -11.83 -4.31
CA VAL A 135 -0.74 -11.49 -2.90
C VAL A 135 -1.84 -10.57 -2.40
N TYR A 136 -2.41 -10.91 -1.26
CA TYR A 136 -3.47 -10.15 -0.60
C TYR A 136 -3.05 -9.79 0.83
N LEU A 137 -3.32 -8.55 1.24
CA LEU A 137 -3.05 -8.09 2.59
C LEU A 137 -4.12 -8.63 3.54
N VAL A 138 -3.68 -9.29 4.63
CA VAL A 138 -4.56 -9.72 5.73
C VAL A 138 -4.56 -8.67 6.82
N ASP A 139 -3.36 -8.24 7.26
CA ASP A 139 -3.24 -7.29 8.34
C ASP A 139 -1.90 -6.56 8.36
N THR A 140 -1.87 -5.41 9.03
CA THR A 140 -0.64 -4.72 9.44
C THR A 140 -0.71 -4.52 10.95
N ILE A 141 0.12 -5.27 11.66
CA ILE A 141 0.06 -5.46 13.11
C ILE A 141 1.14 -4.57 13.73
N ASP A 142 0.71 -3.57 14.49
CA ASP A 142 1.60 -2.82 15.36
C ASP A 142 2.03 -3.69 16.54
N THR A 143 3.33 -3.85 16.71
CA THR A 143 3.94 -4.68 17.76
C THR A 143 4.70 -3.83 18.78
N SER A 144 4.45 -2.52 18.80
CA SER A 144 5.06 -1.58 19.72
C SER A 144 4.79 -1.97 21.17
N GLY A 145 5.86 -2.04 21.97
CA GLY A 145 5.79 -2.43 23.38
C GLY A 145 5.83 -3.93 23.65
N GLU A 146 5.78 -4.76 22.62
CA GLU A 146 5.85 -6.21 22.75
C GLU A 146 7.25 -6.73 22.39
N PRO A 147 7.88 -7.54 23.25
CA PRO A 147 9.13 -8.18 22.88
C PRO A 147 8.82 -9.26 21.83
N HIS A 148 9.52 -9.22 20.68
CA HIS A 148 9.44 -10.22 19.61
C HIS A 148 10.03 -11.58 20.01
N THR A 149 9.58 -12.10 21.14
CA THR A 149 9.85 -13.45 21.62
C THR A 149 9.14 -14.45 20.72
N THR A 150 9.64 -15.68 20.70
CA THR A 150 9.01 -16.77 19.96
C THR A 150 7.55 -16.96 20.34
N ASP A 151 7.20 -16.88 21.64
CA ASP A 151 5.82 -17.09 22.09
C ASP A 151 4.87 -15.96 21.65
N TYR A 152 5.36 -14.72 21.62
CA TYR A 152 4.60 -13.60 21.07
C TYR A 152 4.37 -13.78 19.57
N LEU A 153 5.40 -14.14 18.81
CA LEU A 153 5.30 -14.37 17.38
C LEU A 153 4.36 -15.53 17.03
N VAL A 154 4.32 -16.59 17.85
CA VAL A 154 3.34 -17.68 17.69
C VAL A 154 1.92 -17.13 17.82
N LYS A 155 1.64 -16.30 18.84
CA LYS A 155 0.32 -15.66 18.99
C LYS A 155 -0.04 -14.79 17.79
N VAL A 156 0.92 -14.02 17.27
CA VAL A 156 0.73 -13.19 16.08
C VAL A 156 0.41 -14.05 14.86
N ALA A 157 1.15 -15.14 14.65
CA ALA A 157 0.92 -16.07 13.55
C ALA A 157 -0.45 -16.74 13.66
N THR A 158 -0.81 -17.27 14.83
CA THR A 158 -2.13 -17.88 15.08
C THR A 158 -3.26 -16.88 14.83
N ALA A 159 -3.16 -15.67 15.38
CA ALA A 159 -4.19 -14.64 15.16
C ALA A 159 -4.30 -14.25 13.67
N SER A 160 -3.18 -14.23 12.94
CA SER A 160 -3.17 -13.95 11.51
C SER A 160 -3.81 -15.06 10.68
N ILE A 161 -3.59 -16.33 11.07
CA ILE A 161 -4.26 -17.50 10.47
C ILE A 161 -5.77 -17.39 10.70
N ASP A 162 -6.18 -17.26 11.96
CA ASP A 162 -7.60 -17.22 12.34
C ASP A 162 -8.32 -16.08 11.61
N LYS A 163 -7.69 -14.90 11.55
CA LYS A 163 -8.21 -13.74 10.83
C LYS A 163 -8.30 -13.97 9.32
N ALA A 164 -7.27 -14.54 8.69
CA ALA A 164 -7.31 -14.83 7.25
C ALA A 164 -8.44 -15.82 6.91
N GLN A 165 -8.60 -16.86 7.73
CA GLN A 165 -9.64 -17.86 7.55
C GLN A 165 -11.04 -17.30 7.82
N SER A 166 -11.21 -16.45 8.85
CA SER A 166 -12.50 -15.82 9.16
C SER A 166 -12.92 -14.79 8.11
N ASP A 167 -11.98 -13.93 7.73
CA ASP A 167 -12.29 -12.76 6.91
C ASP A 167 -12.42 -13.15 5.44
N PHE A 168 -11.60 -14.09 4.95
CA PHE A 168 -11.56 -14.48 3.53
C PHE A 168 -12.14 -15.87 3.23
N GLY A 169 -12.33 -16.72 4.24
CA GLY A 169 -12.81 -18.09 4.04
C GLY A 169 -11.82 -19.01 3.31
N CYS A 170 -10.52 -18.67 3.31
CA CYS A 170 -9.45 -19.52 2.78
C CYS A 170 -8.97 -20.53 3.82
N GLN A 171 -8.09 -21.44 3.40
CA GLN A 171 -7.35 -22.35 4.29
C GLN A 171 -5.86 -22.03 4.23
N ILE A 172 -5.21 -21.90 5.38
CA ILE A 172 -3.76 -21.71 5.43
C ILE A 172 -3.10 -23.09 5.41
N GLY A 173 -2.39 -23.42 4.34
CA GLY A 173 -1.65 -24.69 4.23
C GLY A 173 -0.14 -24.53 4.49
N SER A 174 0.36 -23.30 4.46
CA SER A 174 1.78 -23.05 4.72
C SER A 174 2.05 -21.64 5.24
N ILE A 175 3.21 -21.47 5.87
CA ILE A 175 3.69 -20.19 6.38
C ILE A 175 5.11 -19.93 5.86
N VAL A 176 5.36 -18.73 5.34
CA VAL A 176 6.69 -18.24 4.97
C VAL A 176 7.05 -16.99 5.77
N THR A 177 8.22 -16.97 6.38
CA THR A 177 8.70 -15.83 7.16
C THR A 177 10.20 -15.60 6.98
N ASP A 178 10.76 -14.51 7.52
CA ASP A 178 12.21 -14.28 7.55
C ASP A 178 12.97 -15.38 8.31
N ASN A 179 14.30 -15.37 8.26
CA ASN A 179 15.13 -16.40 8.91
C ASN A 179 15.75 -15.97 10.24
N ALA A 180 15.21 -14.95 10.91
CA ALA A 180 15.66 -14.57 12.24
C ALA A 180 15.45 -15.71 13.24
N ALA A 181 16.32 -15.84 14.23
CA ALA A 181 16.34 -17.01 15.13
C ALA A 181 15.04 -17.21 15.92
N ASN A 182 14.47 -16.11 16.42
CA ASN A 182 13.18 -16.09 17.14
C ASN A 182 12.00 -16.51 16.23
N VAL A 183 12.02 -16.08 14.96
CA VAL A 183 11.03 -16.40 13.93
C VAL A 183 11.18 -17.86 13.49
N ALA A 184 12.41 -18.35 13.30
CA ALA A 184 12.66 -19.77 12.99
C ALA A 184 12.19 -20.69 14.13
N ALA A 185 12.38 -20.29 15.39
CA ALA A 185 11.84 -21.01 16.54
C ALA A 185 10.30 -20.99 16.58
N MET A 186 9.67 -19.88 16.18
CA MET A 186 8.21 -19.79 16.05
C MET A 186 7.71 -20.76 14.99
N ARG A 187 8.35 -20.83 13.81
CA ARG A 187 7.98 -21.78 12.75
C ARG A 187 8.00 -23.23 13.24
N ARG A 188 9.05 -23.64 13.96
CA ARG A 188 9.13 -25.00 14.52
C ARG A 188 7.96 -25.29 15.46
N LYS A 189 7.62 -24.35 16.36
CA LYS A 189 6.46 -24.51 17.25
C LYS A 189 5.13 -24.61 16.49
N MET A 190 4.99 -23.90 15.37
CA MET A 190 3.79 -23.95 14.53
C MET A 190 3.71 -25.25 13.71
N GLU A 191 4.86 -25.82 13.35
CA GLU A 191 4.95 -27.10 12.62
C GLU A 191 4.74 -28.30 13.55
N ASP A 192 5.17 -28.19 14.81
CA ASP A 192 4.95 -29.20 15.85
C ASP A 192 3.51 -29.19 16.42
N ASP A 193 2.65 -28.28 15.96
CA ASP A 193 1.27 -28.15 16.42
C ASP A 193 0.33 -29.10 15.65
N ASP A 194 0.06 -30.26 16.23
CA ASP A 194 -0.80 -31.31 15.64
C ASP A 194 -2.24 -30.85 15.32
N GLU A 195 -2.70 -29.72 15.86
CA GLU A 195 -4.02 -29.17 15.53
C GLU A 195 -4.05 -28.51 14.14
N ARG A 196 -2.88 -28.19 13.58
CA ARG A 196 -2.73 -27.42 12.34
C ARG A 196 -1.76 -28.12 11.40
N ASP A 197 -2.29 -28.74 10.35
CA ASP A 197 -1.48 -29.32 9.27
C ASP A 197 -0.83 -28.21 8.42
N LEU A 198 0.31 -27.69 8.91
CA LEU A 198 1.00 -26.52 8.36
C LEU A 198 2.41 -26.88 7.92
N VAL A 199 2.75 -26.53 6.68
CA VAL A 199 4.14 -26.58 6.22
C VAL A 199 4.81 -25.22 6.40
N THR A 200 5.96 -25.17 7.06
CA THR A 200 6.65 -23.90 7.33
C THR A 200 7.93 -23.75 6.51
N TYR A 201 8.18 -22.54 6.01
CA TYR A 201 9.33 -22.24 5.16
C TYR A 201 10.05 -20.96 5.60
N GLY A 202 11.37 -20.96 5.42
CA GLY A 202 12.19 -19.77 5.48
C GLY A 202 12.18 -18.98 4.18
N CYS A 203 12.33 -17.66 4.27
CA CYS A 203 12.45 -16.80 3.10
C CYS A 203 13.70 -17.16 2.28
N SER A 204 13.50 -17.71 1.07
CA SER A 204 14.59 -18.06 0.15
C SER A 204 15.41 -16.84 -0.27
N ALA A 205 14.78 -15.66 -0.42
CA ALA A 205 15.51 -14.43 -0.75
C ALA A 205 16.51 -14.06 0.35
N HIS A 206 16.14 -14.25 1.62
CA HIS A 206 17.06 -14.04 2.73
C HIS A 206 18.20 -15.06 2.73
N LEU A 207 17.92 -16.35 2.46
CA LEU A 207 18.98 -17.36 2.32
C LEU A 207 19.97 -17.03 1.19
N LEU A 208 19.47 -16.60 0.03
CA LEU A 208 20.31 -16.18 -1.08
C LEU A 208 21.14 -14.94 -0.74
N ASN A 209 20.58 -14.00 0.03
CA ASN A 209 21.33 -12.84 0.51
C ASN A 209 22.45 -13.24 1.48
N LEU A 210 22.18 -14.18 2.39
CA LEU A 210 23.22 -14.74 3.28
C LEU A 210 24.31 -15.46 2.48
N LEU A 211 23.94 -16.28 1.50
CA LEU A 211 24.90 -16.93 0.60
C LEU A 211 25.75 -15.89 -0.15
N ALA A 212 25.14 -14.79 -0.60
CA ALA A 212 25.88 -13.71 -1.25
C ALA A 212 26.93 -13.07 -0.32
N HIS A 213 26.61 -12.92 0.97
CA HIS A 213 27.57 -12.45 1.98
C HIS A 213 28.73 -13.44 2.19
N ASP A 214 28.46 -14.75 2.16
CA ASP A 214 29.51 -15.78 2.28
C ASP A 214 30.48 -15.79 1.08
N LEU A 215 30.04 -15.26 -0.07
CA LEU A 215 30.85 -15.11 -1.29
C LEU A 215 31.59 -13.76 -1.36
N GLU A 216 31.42 -12.87 -0.38
CA GLU A 216 32.10 -11.58 -0.37
C GLU A 216 33.61 -11.76 -0.23
N VAL A 217 34.38 -11.07 -1.10
CA VAL A 217 35.84 -11.06 -1.03
C VAL A 217 36.29 -10.06 0.05
N PRO A 218 37.12 -10.48 1.02
CA PRO A 218 37.62 -9.59 2.07
C PRO A 218 38.31 -8.34 1.48
N ASN A 219 38.15 -7.20 2.16
CA ASN A 219 38.72 -5.89 1.82
C ASN A 219 38.22 -5.21 0.54
N VAL A 220 37.60 -5.94 -0.42
CA VAL A 220 37.09 -5.34 -1.66
C VAL A 220 35.90 -4.42 -1.36
N LYS A 221 34.97 -4.88 -0.52
CA LYS A 221 33.80 -4.09 -0.08
C LYS A 221 34.24 -2.77 0.56
N ASP A 222 35.16 -2.82 1.51
CA ASP A 222 35.61 -1.63 2.23
C ASP A 222 36.31 -0.60 1.33
N GLN A 223 37.16 -1.05 0.41
CA GLN A 223 37.83 -0.17 -0.56
C GLN A 223 36.82 0.52 -1.47
N ILE A 224 35.86 -0.22 -2.00
CA ILE A 224 34.81 0.32 -2.87
C ILE A 224 33.93 1.31 -2.10
N LEU A 225 33.56 0.98 -0.87
CA LEU A 225 32.79 1.87 0.00
C LEU A 225 33.56 3.15 0.33
N HIS A 226 34.87 3.07 0.54
CA HIS A 226 35.70 4.25 0.76
C HIS A 226 35.66 5.22 -0.43
N VAL A 227 35.80 4.71 -1.65
CA VAL A 227 35.71 5.50 -2.88
C VAL A 227 34.31 6.11 -3.02
N ILE A 228 33.25 5.33 -2.83
CA ILE A 228 31.87 5.83 -2.95
C ILE A 228 31.58 6.91 -1.91
N LYS A 229 32.01 6.70 -0.65
CA LYS A 229 31.88 7.70 0.41
C LYS A 229 32.63 8.99 0.06
N TYR A 230 33.83 8.89 -0.51
CA TYR A 230 34.58 10.07 -0.97
C TYR A 230 33.79 10.88 -2.00
N PHE A 231 33.30 10.25 -3.08
CA PHE A 231 32.53 10.96 -4.11
C PHE A 231 31.21 11.51 -3.59
N ARG A 232 30.52 10.79 -2.70
CA ARG A 232 29.24 11.25 -2.13
C ARG A 232 29.41 12.44 -1.18
N ASN A 233 30.47 12.44 -0.38
CA ASN A 233 30.67 13.43 0.69
C ASN A 233 31.51 14.64 0.26
N ASN A 234 32.18 14.59 -0.90
CA ASN A 234 32.95 15.72 -1.43
C ASN A 234 32.20 16.38 -2.58
N HIS A 235 31.64 17.57 -2.34
CA HIS A 235 30.84 18.31 -3.33
C HIS A 235 31.57 18.52 -4.66
N PHE A 236 32.87 18.85 -4.61
CA PHE A 236 33.69 19.03 -5.81
C PHE A 236 33.85 17.74 -6.62
N ALA A 237 34.21 16.63 -5.95
CA ALA A 237 34.37 15.33 -6.59
C ALA A 237 33.05 14.82 -7.19
N CYS A 238 31.93 15.00 -6.48
CA CYS A 238 30.59 14.67 -6.96
C CYS A 238 30.22 15.47 -8.23
N ALA A 239 30.46 16.78 -8.21
CA ALA A 239 30.16 17.65 -9.35
C ALA A 239 30.99 17.27 -10.57
N LYS A 240 32.30 17.01 -10.40
CA LYS A 240 33.20 16.59 -11.48
C LYS A 240 32.82 15.23 -12.05
N HIS A 241 32.47 14.27 -11.21
CA HIS A 241 31.95 12.94 -11.62
C HIS A 241 30.70 13.08 -12.51
N ARG A 242 29.77 13.96 -12.16
CA ARG A 242 28.58 14.25 -12.99
C ARG A 242 28.92 14.92 -14.31
N GLN A 243 29.89 15.85 -14.33
CA GLN A 243 30.34 16.52 -15.56
C GLN A 243 30.92 15.53 -16.58
N GLU A 244 31.56 14.47 -16.13
CA GLU A 244 32.07 13.38 -16.98
C GLU A 244 30.99 12.34 -17.34
N GLY A 245 29.72 12.67 -17.08
CA GLY A 245 28.55 11.85 -17.34
C GLY A 245 28.42 10.64 -16.42
N GLY A 246 29.11 10.63 -15.28
CA GLY A 246 29.07 9.56 -14.31
C GLY A 246 27.68 9.37 -13.72
N ASN A 247 27.26 8.11 -13.58
CA ASN A 247 25.97 7.77 -12.98
C ASN A 247 26.04 7.87 -11.45
N ASN A 248 24.87 7.93 -10.79
CA ASN A 248 24.80 7.91 -9.34
C ASN A 248 25.49 6.67 -8.76
N LEU A 249 26.40 6.91 -7.81
CA LEU A 249 27.03 5.85 -7.02
C LEU A 249 26.06 5.42 -5.92
N ILE A 250 25.84 4.12 -5.81
CA ILE A 250 24.88 3.53 -4.88
C ILE A 250 25.63 3.15 -3.60
N MET A 251 25.12 3.58 -2.46
CA MET A 251 25.62 3.14 -1.17
C MET A 251 24.83 1.90 -0.75
N PRO A 252 25.49 0.76 -0.50
CA PRO A 252 24.80 -0.43 -0.06
C PRO A 252 24.20 -0.23 1.33
N GLN A 253 23.07 -0.87 1.57
CA GLN A 253 22.44 -0.99 2.88
C GLN A 253 22.36 -2.47 3.21
N ASP A 254 22.96 -2.90 4.32
CA ASP A 254 23.05 -4.33 4.64
C ASP A 254 21.67 -5.01 4.81
N VAL A 255 20.63 -4.23 5.14
CA VAL A 255 19.24 -4.68 5.30
C VAL A 255 18.41 -4.69 4.01
N ARG A 256 18.93 -4.18 2.89
CA ARG A 256 18.21 -4.16 1.60
C ARG A 256 18.88 -5.04 0.57
N TRP A 257 18.10 -5.96 0.01
CA TRP A 257 18.55 -6.91 -1.00
C TRP A 257 19.23 -6.23 -2.18
N ASN A 258 20.27 -6.89 -2.71
CA ASN A 258 21.01 -6.52 -3.92
C ASN A 258 21.72 -5.17 -3.89
N THR A 259 21.62 -4.37 -2.82
CA THR A 259 22.25 -3.05 -2.80
C THR A 259 23.77 -3.10 -2.91
N MET A 260 24.40 -4.20 -2.47
CA MET A 260 25.83 -4.45 -2.70
C MET A 260 26.13 -4.81 -4.16
N ALA A 261 25.31 -5.62 -4.81
CA ALA A 261 25.46 -5.92 -6.24
C ALA A 261 25.28 -4.65 -7.09
N ASP A 262 24.27 -3.83 -6.78
CA ASP A 262 24.03 -2.54 -7.43
C ASP A 262 25.19 -1.56 -7.20
N CYS A 263 25.75 -1.55 -5.99
CA CYS A 263 26.95 -0.78 -5.65
C CYS A 263 28.15 -1.22 -6.51
N LEU A 264 28.41 -2.52 -6.62
CA LEU A 264 29.50 -3.07 -7.43
C LEU A 264 29.31 -2.78 -8.92
N ASP A 265 28.11 -2.98 -9.46
CA ASP A 265 27.79 -2.71 -10.85
C ASP A 265 27.91 -1.21 -11.19
N ALA A 266 27.36 -0.34 -10.33
CA ALA A 266 27.57 1.10 -10.45
C ALA A 266 29.05 1.47 -10.36
N TYR A 267 29.82 0.82 -9.48
CA TYR A 267 31.24 1.03 -9.35
C TYR A 267 32.01 0.62 -10.61
N ILE A 268 31.71 -0.52 -11.23
CA ILE A 268 32.35 -1.01 -12.45
C ILE A 268 31.98 -0.15 -13.65
N LYS A 269 30.69 0.19 -13.82
CA LYS A 269 30.21 1.04 -14.93
C LYS A 269 30.87 2.43 -14.95
N ASN A 270 31.25 2.93 -13.78
CA ASN A 270 31.95 4.20 -13.63
C ASN A 270 33.49 4.07 -13.62
N TRP A 271 34.05 2.86 -13.72
CA TRP A 271 35.49 2.61 -13.55
C TRP A 271 36.35 3.40 -14.54
N SER A 272 36.07 3.30 -15.85
CA SER A 272 36.85 3.97 -16.92
C SER A 272 36.77 5.50 -16.90
N ARG A 273 35.80 6.05 -16.16
CA ARG A 273 35.61 7.50 -16.00
C ARG A 273 36.38 7.99 -14.78
N ARG A 274 36.30 7.26 -13.66
CA ARG A 274 37.12 7.54 -12.48
C ARG A 274 38.62 7.42 -12.75
N ASP A 275 39.05 6.52 -13.61
CA ASP A 275 40.47 6.39 -13.97
C ASP A 275 40.99 7.65 -14.71
N ARG A 276 40.13 8.26 -15.54
CA ARG A 276 40.40 9.57 -16.15
C ARG A 276 40.46 10.69 -15.09
N GLN A 277 39.60 10.66 -14.07
CA GLN A 277 39.66 11.62 -12.96
C GLN A 277 40.91 11.48 -12.11
N ARG A 278 41.40 10.25 -11.92
CA ARG A 278 42.62 9.98 -11.17
C ARG A 278 43.82 10.65 -11.83
N SER A 279 43.95 10.55 -13.15
CA SER A 279 44.98 11.26 -13.93
C SER A 279 44.95 12.77 -13.69
N PHE A 280 43.77 13.39 -13.67
CA PHE A 280 43.62 14.83 -13.43
C PHE A 280 43.80 15.27 -11.97
N MET A 281 43.57 14.39 -10.99
CA MET A 281 43.79 14.72 -9.57
C MET A 281 45.28 14.65 -9.20
N THR A 282 46.07 13.81 -9.87
CA THR A 282 47.54 13.88 -9.78
C THR A 282 48.11 15.20 -10.29
N ASP A 283 47.48 15.80 -11.30
CA ASP A 283 47.93 17.08 -11.88
C ASP A 283 47.58 18.32 -11.02
N PHE A 284 46.74 18.17 -9.98
CA PHE A 284 46.31 19.26 -9.09
C PHE A 284 47.04 19.27 -7.73
N VAL A 285 47.91 18.28 -7.46
CA VAL A 285 48.68 18.15 -6.21
C VAL A 285 50.19 18.37 -6.44
N GLN A 286 50.55 19.13 -7.48
CA GLN A 286 51.87 19.75 -7.60
C GLN A 286 51.84 21.22 -7.23
#